data_AF-A0AAD4DDT2-F1
#
_entry.id   AF-A0AAD4DDT2-F1
#
_cell.length_a   1.000
_cell.length_b   1.000
_cell.length_c   1.000
_cell.angle_alpha   90.00
_cell.angle_beta   90.00
_cell.angle_gamma   90.00
#
_symmetry.space_group_name_H-M   'P 1'
#
loop_
_entity.id
_entity.type
_entity.pdbx_description
1 polymer ?
#
loop_
_entity_poly.entity_id
_entity_poly.type
_entity_poly.pdbx_seq_one_letter_code
_entity_poly.pdbx_strand_id
1 'polypeptide(L)'
;MVLPAPAYPVMGVVYLTRNIQLLGPQFIRSLAWALGVAVSTITPLIALTFRSQQKLITSVIDTAFPRIAGMKILGIGIQTWSTMFLTMGESSLLVGIIMGELFKKERSKGLFQTVLNKEGNVHVGPLAQVTENGGIIVSTKVVDQQQQGSLSSRLHQQQHKIMDKASSSTSHYGQRMGLWLVTLPLNFVPVAGPIAFCYLNGKVRSRYVHRQYFDMKEMTQKERDDWIQTRKTQYTTFGVIAQGLELIPFIGILFGFTNTIGAALWAADLERQQYELRSRKLRETNTASM
;
A
#
# COMPACT_ATOMS: atom_id res chain seq x y z
N MET A 1 23.75 -9.36 -7.47
CA MET A 1 23.25 -8.62 -8.65
C MET A 1 21.89 -8.04 -8.27
N VAL A 2 21.69 -6.73 -8.36
CA VAL A 2 20.40 -6.11 -8.03
C VAL A 2 19.41 -6.45 -9.13
N LEU A 3 18.29 -7.06 -8.76
CA LEU A 3 17.25 -7.45 -9.71
C LEU A 3 16.50 -6.21 -10.23
N PRO A 4 15.91 -6.26 -11.43
CA PRO A 4 15.05 -5.19 -11.88
C PRO A 4 13.85 -5.07 -10.93
N ALA A 5 13.50 -3.85 -10.54
CA ALA A 5 12.35 -3.54 -9.68
C ALA A 5 11.05 -4.34 -9.96
N PRO A 6 10.65 -4.57 -11.24
CA PRO A 6 9.49 -5.42 -11.56
C PRO A 6 9.58 -6.89 -11.12
N ALA A 7 10.78 -7.45 -10.91
CA ALA A 7 10.95 -8.85 -10.56
C ALA A 7 10.65 -9.14 -9.08
N TYR A 8 10.77 -8.14 -8.19
CA TYR A 8 10.63 -8.35 -6.76
C TYR A 8 9.24 -8.85 -6.30
N PRO A 9 8.10 -8.37 -6.84
CA PRO A 9 6.78 -8.94 -6.54
C PRO A 9 6.70 -10.45 -6.81
N VAL A 10 7.25 -10.89 -7.94
CA VAL A 10 7.29 -12.31 -8.33
C VAL A 10 8.27 -13.08 -7.46
N MET A 11 9.45 -12.51 -7.20
CA MET A 11 10.44 -13.10 -6.30
C MET A 11 9.92 -13.26 -4.88
N GLY A 12 9.03 -12.37 -4.41
CA GLY A 12 8.38 -12.53 -3.12
C GLY A 12 7.56 -13.82 -3.02
N VAL A 13 6.94 -14.26 -4.11
CA VAL A 13 6.22 -15.53 -4.19
C VAL A 13 7.21 -16.70 -4.12
N VAL A 14 8.24 -16.66 -4.96
CA VAL A 14 9.28 -17.71 -4.99
C VAL A 14 9.97 -17.82 -3.62
N TYR A 15 10.28 -16.69 -3.00
CA TYR A 15 10.92 -16.64 -1.69
C TYR A 15 10.02 -17.22 -0.60
N LEU A 16 8.72 -16.91 -0.61
CA LEU A 16 7.76 -17.49 0.32
C LEU A 16 7.71 -19.01 0.17
N THR A 17 7.64 -19.53 -1.06
CA THR A 17 7.59 -20.98 -1.30
C THR A 17 8.85 -21.69 -0.83
N ARG A 18 10.04 -21.10 -1.04
CA ARG A 18 11.32 -21.66 -0.59
C ARG A 18 11.53 -21.57 0.92
N ASN A 19 10.93 -20.56 1.57
CA ASN A 19 11.11 -20.28 3.00
C ASN A 19 9.83 -20.50 3.80
N ILE A 20 8.96 -21.40 3.34
CA ILE A 20 7.63 -21.61 3.90
C ILE A 20 7.68 -22.10 5.36
N GLN A 21 8.75 -22.78 5.78
CA GLN A 21 8.94 -23.21 7.16
C GLN A 21 9.10 -22.00 8.12
N LEU A 22 9.75 -20.94 7.68
CA LEU A 22 10.00 -19.74 8.48
C LEU A 22 8.85 -18.73 8.38
N LEU A 23 8.37 -18.47 7.16
CA LEU A 23 7.40 -17.43 6.88
C LEU A 23 5.95 -17.95 6.89
N GLY A 24 5.75 -19.26 6.68
CA GLY A 24 4.43 -19.89 6.57
C GLY A 24 3.54 -19.68 7.79
N PRO A 25 4.01 -19.91 9.03
CA PRO A 25 3.19 -19.68 10.22
C PRO A 25 2.72 -18.22 10.35
N GLN A 26 3.60 -17.25 10.05
CA GLN A 26 3.24 -15.84 10.08
C GLN A 26 2.27 -15.46 8.95
N PHE A 27 2.49 -16.01 7.75
CA PHE A 27 1.64 -15.82 6.59
C PHE A 27 0.24 -16.39 6.82
N ILE A 28 0.13 -17.66 7.25
CA ILE A 28 -1.16 -18.33 7.50
C ILE A 28 -1.92 -17.60 8.59
N ARG A 29 -1.26 -17.22 9.70
CA ARG A 29 -1.90 -16.44 10.77
C ARG A 29 -2.44 -15.11 10.25
N SER A 30 -1.69 -14.43 9.38
CA SER A 30 -2.10 -13.15 8.79
C SER A 30 -3.27 -13.34 7.80
N LEU A 31 -3.25 -14.41 7.01
CA LEU A 31 -4.33 -14.74 6.09
C LEU A 31 -5.61 -15.12 6.83
N ALA A 32 -5.52 -15.96 7.85
CA ALA A 32 -6.66 -16.38 8.66
C ALA A 32 -7.35 -15.19 9.34
N TRP A 33 -6.56 -14.26 9.89
CA TRP A 33 -7.11 -13.02 10.45
C TRP A 33 -7.77 -12.13 9.40
N ALA A 34 -7.17 -11.99 8.21
CA ALA A 34 -7.75 -11.21 7.12
C ALA A 34 -9.13 -11.74 6.71
N LEU A 35 -9.24 -13.06 6.56
CA LEU A 35 -10.49 -13.74 6.26
C LEU A 35 -11.49 -13.61 7.43
N GLY A 36 -11.03 -13.76 8.67
CA GLY A 36 -11.86 -13.60 9.86
C GLY A 36 -12.45 -12.20 9.98
N VAL A 37 -11.65 -11.15 9.73
CA VAL A 37 -12.10 -9.75 9.72
C VAL A 37 -13.08 -9.51 8.58
N ALA A 38 -12.81 -10.04 7.39
CA ALA A 38 -13.72 -9.92 6.25
C ALA A 38 -15.08 -10.54 6.59
N VAL A 39 -15.12 -11.80 7.06
CA VAL A 39 -16.37 -12.48 7.44
C VAL A 39 -17.08 -11.74 8.58
N SER A 40 -16.33 -11.31 9.61
CA SER A 40 -16.86 -10.58 10.76
C SER A 40 -17.45 -9.21 10.38
N THR A 41 -16.93 -8.56 9.34
CA THR A 41 -17.47 -7.28 8.85
C THR A 41 -18.66 -7.49 7.92
N ILE A 42 -18.55 -8.44 7.00
CA ILE A 42 -19.55 -8.69 5.95
C ILE A 42 -20.85 -9.24 6.55
N THR A 43 -20.75 -10.19 7.49
CA THR A 43 -21.92 -10.88 8.06
C THR A 43 -22.94 -9.94 8.73
N PRO A 44 -22.56 -9.08 9.69
CA PRO A 44 -23.51 -8.18 10.32
C PRO A 44 -23.99 -7.09 9.35
N LEU A 45 -23.13 -6.63 8.43
CA LEU A 45 -23.52 -5.62 7.46
C LEU A 45 -24.64 -6.14 6.55
N ILE A 46 -24.45 -7.31 5.94
CA ILE A 46 -25.47 -7.95 5.11
C ILE A 46 -26.74 -8.22 5.94
N ALA A 47 -26.60 -8.74 7.16
CA ALA A 47 -27.76 -9.04 8.01
C ALA A 47 -28.63 -7.81 8.31
N LEU A 48 -27.99 -6.64 8.51
CA LEU A 48 -28.67 -5.39 8.86
C LEU A 48 -29.18 -4.62 7.64
N THR A 49 -28.38 -4.51 6.58
CA THR A 49 -28.68 -3.61 5.45
C THR A 49 -29.51 -4.28 4.36
N PHE A 50 -29.35 -5.60 4.16
CA PHE A 50 -29.92 -6.29 2.99
C PHE A 50 -31.44 -6.16 2.90
N ARG A 51 -32.16 -6.34 4.02
CA ARG A 51 -33.62 -6.23 4.03
C ARG A 51 -34.11 -4.82 3.69
N SER A 52 -33.45 -3.80 4.22
CA SER A 52 -33.81 -2.41 3.99
C SER A 52 -33.49 -1.98 2.55
N GLN A 53 -32.34 -2.39 2.04
CA GLN A 53 -31.90 -2.12 0.67
C GLN A 53 -32.78 -2.83 -0.36
N GLN A 54 -33.19 -4.08 -0.10
CA GLN A 54 -34.08 -4.81 -0.98
C GLN A 54 -35.43 -4.09 -1.13
N LYS A 55 -36.02 -3.62 -0.02
CA LYS A 55 -37.29 -2.88 -0.07
C LYS A 55 -37.16 -1.58 -0.88
N LEU A 56 -36.09 -0.83 -0.65
CA LEU A 56 -35.82 0.41 -1.38
C LEU A 56 -35.68 0.14 -2.89
N ILE A 57 -34.86 -0.85 -3.25
CA ILE A 57 -34.59 -1.21 -4.64
C ILE A 57 -35.85 -1.73 -5.33
N THR A 58 -36.65 -2.57 -4.65
CA THR A 58 -37.94 -3.01 -5.18
C THR A 58 -38.85 -1.82 -5.46
N SER A 59 -38.99 -0.89 -4.51
CA SER A 59 -39.81 0.32 -4.71
C SER A 59 -39.34 1.14 -5.91
N VAL A 60 -38.02 1.35 -6.05
CA VAL A 60 -37.45 2.12 -7.16
C VAL A 60 -37.63 1.40 -8.50
N ILE A 61 -37.36 0.10 -8.58
CA ILE A 61 -37.45 -0.67 -9.84
C ILE A 61 -38.90 -0.80 -10.28
N ASP A 62 -39.82 -1.09 -9.36
CA ASP A 62 -41.23 -1.27 -9.69
C ASP A 62 -41.86 0.07 -10.14
N THR A 63 -41.39 1.20 -9.59
CA THR A 63 -41.86 2.54 -9.98
C THR A 63 -41.22 3.05 -11.28
N ALA A 64 -39.89 2.95 -11.41
CA ALA A 64 -39.16 3.54 -12.52
C ALA A 64 -39.09 2.63 -13.76
N PHE A 65 -39.08 1.32 -13.57
CA PHE A 65 -38.91 0.34 -14.64
C PHE A 65 -39.84 -0.87 -14.49
N PRO A 66 -41.17 -0.68 -14.58
CA PRO A 66 -42.15 -1.76 -14.41
C PRO A 66 -41.99 -2.88 -15.44
N ARG A 67 -41.41 -2.60 -16.62
CA ARG A 67 -41.16 -3.60 -17.67
C ARG A 67 -40.14 -4.67 -17.26
N ILE A 68 -39.17 -4.33 -16.42
CA ILE A 68 -38.11 -5.26 -15.98
C ILE A 68 -38.35 -5.80 -14.57
N ALA A 69 -39.27 -5.20 -13.79
CA ALA A 69 -39.60 -5.62 -12.43
C ALA A 69 -40.00 -7.11 -12.32
N GLY A 70 -40.67 -7.66 -13.34
CA GLY A 70 -41.04 -9.07 -13.37
C GLY A 70 -39.92 -10.04 -13.78
N MET A 71 -38.76 -9.53 -14.24
CA MET A 71 -37.71 -10.37 -14.78
C MET A 71 -37.00 -11.17 -13.67
N LYS A 72 -36.93 -12.48 -13.88
CA LYS A 72 -36.13 -13.39 -13.05
C LYS A 72 -34.93 -13.86 -13.85
N ILE A 73 -33.75 -13.71 -13.27
CA ILE A 73 -32.50 -14.25 -13.79
C ILE A 73 -32.11 -15.40 -12.85
N LEU A 74 -31.95 -16.61 -13.40
CA LEU A 74 -31.63 -17.82 -12.62
C LEU A 74 -32.65 -18.08 -11.48
N GLY A 75 -33.93 -17.79 -11.72
CA GLY A 75 -35.01 -17.97 -10.75
C GLY A 75 -35.10 -16.89 -9.66
N ILE A 76 -34.16 -15.96 -9.62
CA ILE A 76 -34.09 -14.85 -8.65
C ILE A 76 -34.49 -13.54 -9.34
N GLY A 77 -35.32 -12.72 -8.68
CA GLY A 77 -35.78 -11.44 -9.21
C GLY A 77 -34.64 -10.44 -9.43
N ILE A 78 -34.77 -9.59 -10.45
CA ILE A 78 -33.76 -8.56 -10.77
C ILE A 78 -33.48 -7.60 -9.60
N GLN A 79 -34.47 -7.38 -8.74
CA GLN A 79 -34.35 -6.57 -7.52
C GLN A 79 -33.38 -7.20 -6.53
N THR A 80 -33.47 -8.52 -6.32
CA THR A 80 -32.60 -9.26 -5.41
C THR A 80 -31.17 -9.31 -5.96
N TRP A 81 -30.99 -9.52 -7.27
CA TRP A 81 -29.68 -9.41 -7.91
C TRP A 81 -29.06 -8.02 -7.72
N SER A 82 -29.83 -6.96 -7.97
CA SER A 82 -29.38 -5.58 -7.80
C SER A 82 -28.99 -5.29 -6.35
N THR A 83 -29.79 -5.78 -5.40
CA THR A 83 -29.50 -5.66 -3.96
C THR A 83 -28.21 -6.39 -3.60
N MET A 84 -28.02 -7.63 -4.09
CA MET A 84 -26.80 -8.40 -3.85
C MET A 84 -25.56 -7.70 -4.39
N PHE A 85 -25.61 -7.13 -5.61
CA PHE A 85 -24.47 -6.40 -6.16
C PHE A 85 -24.17 -5.12 -5.38
N LEU A 86 -25.19 -4.38 -4.96
CA LEU A 86 -25.01 -3.18 -4.16
C LEU A 86 -24.41 -3.50 -2.79
N THR A 87 -24.98 -4.48 -2.07
CA THR A 87 -24.49 -4.90 -0.75
C THR A 87 -23.08 -5.44 -0.81
N MET A 88 -22.75 -6.22 -1.86
CA MET A 88 -21.41 -6.74 -2.09
C MET A 88 -20.42 -5.61 -2.39
N GLY A 89 -20.83 -4.60 -3.17
CA GLY A 89 -20.05 -3.40 -3.45
C GLY A 89 -19.71 -2.63 -2.18
N GLU A 90 -20.71 -2.28 -1.36
CA GLU A 90 -20.52 -1.58 -0.08
C GLU A 90 -19.64 -2.37 0.90
N SER A 91 -19.91 -3.67 1.03
CA SER A 91 -19.14 -4.58 1.88
C SER A 91 -17.66 -4.61 1.46
N SER A 92 -17.38 -4.65 0.16
CA SER A 92 -16.01 -4.68 -0.37
C SER A 92 -15.25 -3.38 -0.06
N LEU A 93 -15.94 -2.23 -0.06
CA LEU A 93 -15.34 -0.94 0.29
C LEU A 93 -14.97 -0.91 1.78
N LEU A 94 -15.86 -1.34 2.66
CA LEU A 94 -15.61 -1.39 4.10
C LEU A 94 -14.47 -2.34 4.45
N VAL A 95 -14.48 -3.55 3.89
CA VAL A 95 -13.37 -4.50 4.05
C VAL A 95 -12.08 -3.93 3.50
N GLY A 96 -12.13 -3.25 2.34
CA GLY A 96 -10.98 -2.57 1.76
C GLY A 96 -10.38 -1.50 2.68
N ILE A 97 -11.20 -0.69 3.33
CA ILE A 97 -10.77 0.34 4.29
C ILE A 97 -10.13 -0.31 5.52
N ILE A 98 -10.83 -1.27 6.14
CA ILE A 98 -10.36 -1.96 7.35
C ILE A 98 -9.05 -2.71 7.06
N MET A 99 -8.99 -3.45 5.96
CA MET A 99 -7.81 -4.20 5.57
C MET A 99 -6.64 -3.29 5.15
N GLY A 100 -6.95 -2.16 4.52
CA GLY A 100 -5.98 -1.16 4.08
C GLY A 100 -5.32 -0.39 5.22
N GLU A 101 -6.09 0.05 6.22
CA GLU A 101 -5.59 0.90 7.30
C GLU A 101 -5.09 0.12 8.52
N LEU A 102 -5.84 -0.90 8.97
CA LEU A 102 -5.52 -1.65 10.18
C LEU A 102 -4.55 -2.80 9.90
N PHE A 103 -4.74 -3.52 8.80
CA PHE A 103 -3.99 -4.77 8.57
C PHE A 103 -2.60 -4.57 7.96
N LYS A 104 -2.51 -3.73 6.91
CA LYS A 104 -1.23 -3.46 6.22
C LYS A 104 -0.19 -2.79 7.11
N LYS A 105 -0.58 -2.10 8.19
CA LYS A 105 0.36 -1.39 9.06
C LYS A 105 1.05 -2.31 10.07
N GLU A 106 0.33 -3.29 10.60
CA GLU A 106 0.74 -4.01 11.82
C GLU A 106 1.25 -5.43 11.55
N ARG A 107 0.65 -6.16 10.61
CA ARG A 107 1.02 -7.56 10.32
C ARG A 107 2.01 -7.72 9.18
N SER A 108 1.95 -6.84 8.17
CA SER A 108 2.94 -6.83 7.10
C SER A 108 4.35 -6.47 7.63
N LYS A 109 4.42 -5.73 8.74
CA LYS A 109 5.67 -5.31 9.39
C LYS A 109 6.48 -6.50 9.90
N GLY A 110 5.82 -7.52 10.47
CA GLY A 110 6.51 -8.72 10.94
C GLY A 110 7.14 -9.52 9.81
N LEU A 111 6.40 -9.74 8.72
CA LEU A 111 6.91 -10.44 7.53
C LEU A 111 8.07 -9.68 6.89
N PHE A 112 7.91 -8.37 6.71
CA PHE A 112 8.93 -7.51 6.12
C PHE A 112 10.22 -7.52 6.94
N GLN A 113 10.12 -7.32 8.26
CA GLN A 113 11.28 -7.29 9.14
C GLN A 113 11.97 -8.66 9.22
N THR A 114 11.20 -9.76 9.22
CA THR A 114 11.77 -11.12 9.20
C THR A 114 12.61 -11.35 7.94
N VAL A 115 12.09 -10.95 6.78
CA VAL A 115 12.81 -11.08 5.50
C VAL A 115 14.02 -10.16 5.46
N LEU A 116 13.86 -8.91 5.90
CA LEU A 116 14.95 -7.93 5.93
C LEU A 116 16.08 -8.36 6.85
N ASN A 117 15.77 -8.92 8.03
CA ASN A 117 16.78 -9.41 8.96
C ASN A 117 17.51 -10.65 8.41
N LYS A 118 16.78 -11.54 7.74
CA LYS A 118 17.34 -12.75 7.13
C LYS A 118 18.27 -12.46 5.95
N GLU A 119 17.85 -11.57 5.05
CA GLU A 119 18.64 -11.22 3.86
C GLU A 119 19.67 -10.12 4.12
N GLY A 120 19.34 -9.20 5.02
CA GLY A 120 20.11 -7.99 5.23
C GLY A 120 21.46 -8.26 5.86
N ASN A 121 21.53 -9.09 6.92
CA ASN A 121 22.69 -9.22 7.82
C ASN A 121 23.38 -7.87 8.18
N VAL A 122 22.69 -6.75 7.97
CA VAL A 122 23.15 -5.38 7.97
C VAL A 122 22.05 -4.62 8.68
N HIS A 123 22.39 -4.04 9.83
CA HIS A 123 21.52 -3.10 10.50
C HIS A 123 21.21 -1.95 9.54
N VAL A 124 19.92 -1.65 9.39
CA VAL A 124 19.44 -0.54 8.57
C VAL A 124 20.11 0.74 9.07
N GLY A 125 21.00 1.30 8.25
CA GLY A 125 21.82 2.45 8.64
C GLY A 125 21.25 3.79 8.19
N PRO A 126 21.85 4.91 8.61
CA PRO A 126 21.44 6.24 8.18
C PRO A 126 21.48 6.37 6.65
N LEU A 127 20.67 7.29 6.13
CA LEU A 127 20.59 7.55 4.69
C LEU A 127 21.93 8.11 4.17
N ALA A 128 22.46 7.48 3.13
CA ALA A 128 23.62 7.96 2.38
C ALA A 128 23.15 8.43 0.99
N GLN A 129 23.46 9.69 0.66
CA GLN A 129 23.15 10.31 -0.63
C GLN A 129 24.45 10.71 -1.33
N VAL A 130 24.49 10.57 -2.65
CA VAL A 130 25.59 11.08 -3.48
C VAL A 130 25.17 12.45 -4.00
N THR A 131 25.97 13.47 -3.73
CA THR A 131 25.77 14.84 -4.21
C THR A 131 26.16 14.95 -5.69
N GLU A 132 25.64 15.95 -6.40
CA GLU A 132 25.97 16.22 -7.82
C GLU A 132 27.48 16.33 -8.09
N ASN A 133 28.26 16.76 -7.09
CA ASN A 133 29.73 16.87 -7.18
C ASN A 133 30.46 15.54 -6.91
N GLY A 134 29.75 14.41 -6.81
CA GLY A 134 30.32 13.08 -6.52
C GLY A 134 30.62 12.80 -5.04
N GLY A 135 30.46 13.79 -4.15
CA GLY A 135 30.63 13.61 -2.70
C GLY A 135 29.51 12.80 -2.06
N ILE A 136 29.80 12.11 -0.95
CA ILE A 136 28.81 11.30 -0.23
C ILE A 136 28.38 12.02 1.06
N ILE A 137 27.09 12.32 1.21
CA ILE A 137 26.50 12.87 2.45
C ILE A 137 25.82 11.72 3.20
N VAL A 138 26.11 11.59 4.49
CA VAL A 138 25.44 10.61 5.37
C VAL A 138 24.64 11.42 6.36
N SER A 139 23.33 11.19 6.38
CA SER A 139 22.40 11.89 7.27
C SER A 139 22.60 11.39 8.71
N THR A 140 23.48 12.03 9.47
CA THR A 140 23.63 11.78 10.91
C THR A 140 22.42 12.36 11.64
N LYS A 141 21.42 11.54 11.94
CA LYS A 141 20.33 11.90 12.87
C LYS A 141 20.57 11.34 14.28
N VAL A 142 21.83 11.19 14.69
CA VAL A 142 22.17 10.74 16.05
C VAL A 142 22.94 11.86 16.75
N VAL A 143 22.28 12.39 17.79
CA VAL A 143 22.66 13.45 18.75
C VAL A 143 22.52 14.91 18.25
N ASP A 144 21.32 15.46 18.43
CA ASP A 144 21.12 16.78 19.06
C ASP A 144 19.64 16.96 19.45
N GLN A 145 19.28 16.35 20.58
CA GLN A 145 18.10 16.74 21.35
C GLN A 145 18.54 17.23 22.73
N GLN A 146 19.38 18.25 22.78
CA GLN A 146 19.57 19.05 23.98
C GLN A 146 19.91 20.50 23.58
N GLN A 147 18.88 21.30 23.27
CA GLN A 147 18.78 22.69 23.76
C GLN A 147 17.44 23.36 23.40
N GLN A 148 16.70 23.69 24.46
CA GLN A 148 15.79 24.83 24.65
C GLN A 148 14.97 25.33 23.46
N GLY A 149 13.73 24.84 23.36
CA GLY A 149 12.62 25.53 22.70
C GLY A 149 11.41 25.53 23.64
N SER A 150 11.02 26.71 24.12
CA SER A 150 9.97 26.96 25.11
C SER A 150 8.59 26.38 24.72
N LEU A 151 7.79 26.00 25.72
CA LEU A 151 6.47 25.38 25.60
C LEU A 151 5.48 26.18 24.73
N SER A 152 5.65 27.50 24.65
CA SER A 152 4.85 28.40 23.80
C SER A 152 5.08 28.18 22.30
N SER A 153 6.30 27.83 21.87
CA SER A 153 6.59 27.53 20.46
C SER A 153 5.95 26.22 19.97
N ARG A 154 5.77 25.24 20.86
CA ARG A 154 5.12 23.95 20.55
C ARG A 154 3.61 24.11 20.36
N LEU A 155 2.95 24.99 21.12
CA LEU A 155 1.51 25.22 21.01
C LEU A 155 1.13 25.98 19.73
N HIS A 156 1.89 27.02 19.36
CA HIS A 156 1.63 27.77 18.12
C HIS A 156 1.91 26.94 16.85
N GLN A 157 2.93 26.08 16.84
CA GLN A 157 3.21 25.21 15.69
C GLN A 157 2.18 24.07 15.54
N GLN A 158 1.53 23.67 16.65
CA GLN A 158 0.48 22.67 16.64
C GLN A 158 -0.86 23.23 16.14
N GLN A 159 -1.20 24.48 16.46
CA GLN A 159 -2.39 25.16 15.93
C GLN A 159 -2.33 25.35 14.40
N HIS A 160 -1.20 25.81 13.85
CA HIS A 160 -1.06 25.99 12.40
C HIS A 160 -1.11 24.66 11.62
N LYS A 161 -0.52 23.57 12.17
CA LYS A 161 -0.60 22.24 11.55
C LYS A 161 -2.01 21.65 11.52
N ILE A 162 -2.90 22.04 12.44
CA ILE A 162 -4.29 21.56 12.48
C ILE A 162 -5.15 22.37 11.51
N MET A 163 -4.94 23.68 11.40
CA MET A 163 -5.62 24.54 10.41
C MET A 163 -5.24 24.21 8.97
N ASP A 164 -3.96 23.91 8.69
CA ASP A 164 -3.53 23.52 7.35
C ASP A 164 -3.98 22.11 6.96
N LYS A 165 -4.07 21.17 7.93
CA LYS A 165 -4.61 19.82 7.69
C LYS A 165 -6.13 19.79 7.50
N ALA A 166 -6.87 20.71 8.12
CA ALA A 166 -8.31 20.83 7.91
C ALA A 166 -8.63 21.42 6.52
N SER A 167 -7.81 22.37 6.05
CA SER A 167 -7.99 23.03 4.75
C SER A 167 -7.55 22.18 3.55
N SER A 168 -6.50 21.35 3.70
CA SER A 168 -6.02 20.49 2.61
C SER A 168 -6.77 19.16 2.43
N SER A 169 -7.69 18.82 3.35
CA SER A 169 -8.41 17.54 3.35
C SER A 169 -9.63 17.53 2.42
N THR A 170 -10.18 18.71 2.09
CA THR A 170 -11.35 18.84 1.20
C THR A 170 -11.01 18.64 -0.29
N SER A 171 -9.74 18.84 -0.68
CA SER A 171 -9.28 18.73 -2.08
C SER A 171 -9.08 17.28 -2.57
N HIS A 172 -8.75 16.34 -1.67
CA HIS A 172 -8.40 14.97 -2.06
C HIS A 172 -9.61 14.06 -2.37
N TYR A 173 -10.81 14.40 -1.91
CA TYR A 173 -12.02 13.61 -2.19
C TYR A 173 -12.57 13.88 -3.59
N GLY A 174 -12.56 15.13 -4.05
CA GLY A 174 -13.01 15.50 -5.40
C GLY A 174 -12.14 14.86 -6.50
N GLN A 175 -10.83 14.79 -6.28
CA GLN A 175 -9.92 14.11 -7.22
C GLN A 175 -10.16 12.60 -7.28
N ARG A 176 -10.52 11.96 -6.16
CA ARG A 176 -10.85 10.53 -6.11
C ARG A 176 -12.18 10.21 -6.81
N MET A 177 -13.20 11.05 -6.64
CA MET A 177 -14.48 10.93 -7.35
C MET A 177 -14.35 11.23 -8.85
N GLY A 178 -13.57 12.25 -9.23
CA GLY A 178 -13.29 12.57 -10.63
C GLY A 178 -12.52 11.46 -11.33
N LEU A 179 -11.52 10.86 -10.68
CA LEU A 179 -10.81 9.69 -11.21
C LEU A 179 -11.78 8.51 -11.40
N TRP A 180 -12.69 8.29 -10.44
CA TRP A 180 -13.72 7.25 -10.52
C TRP A 180 -14.65 7.43 -11.73
N LEU A 181 -15.12 8.66 -11.97
CA LEU A 181 -15.96 9.02 -13.13
C LEU A 181 -15.24 8.84 -14.46
N VAL A 182 -13.94 9.14 -14.53
CA VAL A 182 -13.13 8.94 -15.75
C VAL A 182 -12.76 7.46 -15.96
N THR A 183 -12.60 6.67 -14.90
CA THR A 183 -12.35 5.22 -15.01
C THR A 183 -13.61 4.39 -15.30
N LEU A 184 -14.81 4.94 -15.09
CA LEU A 184 -16.08 4.24 -15.30
C LEU A 184 -16.30 3.82 -16.77
N PRO A 185 -16.13 4.72 -17.77
CA PRO A 185 -16.18 4.34 -19.18
C PRO A 185 -15.00 3.44 -19.59
N LEU A 186 -13.86 3.54 -18.90
CA LEU A 186 -12.65 2.79 -19.21
C LEU A 186 -12.77 1.30 -18.83
N ASN A 187 -13.70 0.94 -17.94
CA ASN A 187 -14.06 -0.45 -17.63
C ASN A 187 -14.89 -1.15 -18.73
N PHE A 188 -15.42 -0.41 -19.71
CA PHE A 188 -16.20 -1.00 -20.82
C PHE A 188 -15.33 -1.61 -21.93
N VAL A 189 -14.01 -1.39 -21.90
CA VAL A 189 -13.06 -2.04 -22.82
C VAL A 189 -12.40 -3.21 -22.09
N PRO A 190 -12.78 -4.47 -22.38
CA PRO A 190 -12.10 -5.62 -21.81
C PRO A 190 -10.60 -5.53 -22.12
N VAL A 191 -9.76 -5.88 -21.13
CA VAL A 191 -8.29 -5.77 -21.14
C VAL A 191 -7.74 -4.34 -20.92
N ALA A 192 -8.20 -3.31 -21.64
CA ALA A 192 -7.65 -1.96 -21.49
C ALA A 192 -7.99 -1.32 -20.13
N GLY A 193 -9.21 -1.53 -19.62
CA GLY A 193 -9.62 -1.07 -18.29
C GLY A 193 -8.75 -1.62 -17.15
N PRO A 194 -8.57 -2.94 -17.03
CA PRO A 194 -7.66 -3.55 -16.06
C PRO A 194 -6.21 -3.04 -16.16
N ILE A 195 -5.67 -2.85 -17.36
CA ILE A 195 -4.30 -2.33 -17.56
C ILE A 195 -4.20 -0.89 -17.03
N ALA A 196 -5.13 -0.03 -17.42
CA ALA A 196 -5.16 1.36 -16.95
C ALA A 196 -5.38 1.44 -15.43
N PHE A 197 -6.25 0.59 -14.88
CA PHE A 197 -6.47 0.46 -13.44
C PHE A 197 -5.18 0.07 -12.71
N CYS A 198 -4.45 -0.93 -13.21
CA CYS A 198 -3.17 -1.35 -12.63
C CYS A 198 -2.13 -0.24 -12.71
N TYR A 199 -2.07 0.51 -13.81
CA TYR A 199 -1.15 1.62 -13.97
C TYR A 199 -1.43 2.76 -12.98
N LEU A 200 -2.68 3.23 -12.91
CA LEU A 200 -3.10 4.34 -12.06
C LEU A 200 -2.97 3.99 -10.57
N ASN A 201 -3.51 2.85 -10.16
CA ASN A 201 -3.45 2.42 -8.76
C ASN A 201 -2.04 1.98 -8.36
N GLY A 202 -1.31 1.32 -9.26
CA GLY A 202 0.10 0.94 -9.04
C GLY A 202 1.00 2.15 -8.80
N LYS A 203 0.79 3.24 -9.55
CA LYS A 203 1.52 4.51 -9.35
C LYS A 203 1.25 5.12 -7.97
N VAL A 204 0.00 5.14 -7.51
CA VAL A 204 -0.33 5.64 -6.16
C VAL A 204 0.29 4.74 -5.10
N ARG A 205 0.16 3.42 -5.27
CA ARG A 205 0.70 2.40 -4.37
C ARG A 205 2.23 2.46 -4.23
N SER A 206 2.93 2.82 -5.31
CA SER A 206 4.39 2.89 -5.36
C SER A 206 5.01 3.69 -4.20
N ARG A 207 4.33 4.75 -3.73
CA ARG A 207 4.77 5.61 -2.62
C ARG A 207 4.83 4.89 -1.28
N TYR A 208 4.11 3.79 -1.13
CA TYR A 208 3.98 3.06 0.13
C TYR A 208 4.77 1.74 0.15
N VAL A 209 5.43 1.36 -0.94
CA VAL A 209 6.14 0.08 -1.09
C VAL A 209 7.19 -0.11 0.00
N HIS A 210 8.01 0.92 0.27
CA HIS A 210 9.10 0.87 1.25
C HIS A 210 8.82 1.65 2.52
N ARG A 211 7.55 1.87 2.88
CA ARG A 211 7.18 2.64 4.08
C ARG A 211 7.91 2.16 5.34
N GLN A 212 7.96 0.85 5.56
CA GLN A 212 8.61 0.26 6.74
C GLN A 212 10.14 0.42 6.73
N TYR A 213 10.76 0.31 5.56
CA TYR A 213 12.18 0.61 5.39
C TYR A 213 12.50 2.08 5.69
N PHE A 214 11.68 3.00 5.18
CA PHE A 214 11.82 4.43 5.47
C PHE A 214 11.55 4.78 6.94
N ASP A 215 10.62 4.08 7.58
CA ASP A 215 10.34 4.22 9.01
C ASP A 215 11.53 3.74 9.84
N MET A 216 12.17 2.62 9.48
CA MET A 216 13.40 2.12 10.15
C MET A 216 14.61 3.04 9.95
N LYS A 217 14.63 3.82 8.87
CA LYS A 217 15.67 4.84 8.59
C LYS A 217 15.38 6.22 9.18
N GLU A 218 14.23 6.39 9.83
CA GLU A 218 13.78 7.67 10.37
C GLU A 218 13.77 8.79 9.30
N MET A 219 13.41 8.43 8.06
CA MET A 219 13.35 9.40 6.97
C MET A 219 12.19 10.38 7.16
N THR A 220 12.44 11.67 6.93
CA THR A 220 11.37 12.69 6.84
C THR A 220 10.52 12.47 5.60
N GLN A 221 9.32 13.04 5.57
CA GLN A 221 8.44 12.92 4.40
C GLN A 221 9.09 13.47 3.12
N LYS A 222 9.84 14.58 3.23
CA LYS A 222 10.59 15.17 2.11
C LYS A 222 11.68 14.22 1.60
N GLU A 223 12.46 13.62 2.50
CA GLU A 223 13.50 12.63 2.15
C GLU A 223 12.90 11.40 1.44
N ARG A 224 11.72 10.95 1.88
CA ARG A 224 11.00 9.83 1.23
C ARG A 224 10.55 10.19 -0.18
N ASP A 225 9.96 11.37 -0.35
CA ASP A 225 9.45 11.82 -1.64
C ASP A 225 10.60 11.99 -2.65
N ASP A 226 11.72 12.59 -2.23
CA ASP A 226 12.93 12.74 -3.03
C ASP A 226 13.56 11.38 -3.41
N TRP A 227 13.65 10.46 -2.45
CA TRP A 227 14.13 9.10 -2.68
C TRP A 227 13.29 8.34 -3.72
N ILE A 228 11.96 8.45 -3.61
CA ILE A 228 11.03 7.81 -4.54
C ILE A 228 11.07 8.50 -5.91
N GLN A 229 11.20 9.83 -5.95
CA GLN A 229 11.28 10.60 -7.19
C GLN A 229 12.53 10.25 -8.00
N THR A 230 13.68 10.12 -7.34
CA THR A 230 14.94 9.68 -7.97
C THR A 230 14.82 8.29 -8.59
N ARG A 231 13.95 7.43 -8.04
CA ARG A 231 13.72 6.05 -8.51
C ARG A 231 12.30 5.83 -9.05
N LYS A 232 11.66 6.86 -9.59
CA LYS A 232 10.23 6.84 -9.95
C LYS A 232 9.84 5.68 -10.85
N THR A 233 10.67 5.37 -11.86
CA THR A 233 10.41 4.27 -12.79
C THR A 233 10.42 2.91 -12.09
N GLN A 234 11.37 2.68 -11.18
CA GLN A 234 11.48 1.44 -10.42
C GLN A 234 10.28 1.26 -9.49
N TYR A 235 9.96 2.29 -8.72
CA TYR A 235 8.81 2.29 -7.81
C TYR A 235 7.48 2.13 -8.55
N THR A 236 7.30 2.83 -9.67
CA THR A 236 6.08 2.74 -10.48
C THR A 236 5.93 1.32 -11.03
N THR A 237 6.97 0.76 -11.65
CA THR A 237 6.89 -0.57 -12.26
C THR A 237 6.64 -1.66 -11.21
N PHE A 238 7.28 -1.58 -10.04
CA PHE A 238 6.97 -2.45 -8.91
C PHE A 238 5.50 -2.35 -8.52
N GLY A 239 5.00 -1.12 -8.35
CA GLY A 239 3.62 -0.86 -7.95
C GLY A 239 2.59 -1.40 -8.95
N VAL A 240 2.85 -1.25 -10.25
CA VAL A 240 1.96 -1.74 -11.31
C VAL A 240 1.90 -3.27 -11.32
N ILE A 241 3.04 -3.96 -11.25
CA ILE A 241 3.06 -5.43 -11.22
C ILE A 241 2.42 -5.95 -9.93
N ALA A 242 2.77 -5.37 -8.78
CA ALA A 242 2.15 -5.73 -7.50
C ALA A 242 0.62 -5.56 -7.54
N GLN A 243 0.13 -4.47 -8.16
CA GLN A 243 -1.29 -4.23 -8.34
C GLN A 243 -1.95 -5.24 -9.29
N GLY A 244 -1.27 -5.62 -10.38
CA GLY A 244 -1.75 -6.63 -11.32
C GLY A 244 -1.88 -8.01 -10.68
N LEU A 245 -0.90 -8.42 -9.87
CA LEU A 245 -0.95 -9.68 -9.12
C LEU A 245 -2.12 -9.72 -8.13
N GLU A 246 -2.42 -8.60 -7.48
CA GLU A 246 -3.57 -8.50 -6.56
C GLU A 246 -4.93 -8.45 -7.26
N LEU A 247 -4.96 -8.15 -8.56
CA LEU A 247 -6.18 -8.17 -9.36
C LEU A 247 -6.66 -9.61 -9.65
N ILE A 248 -5.79 -10.61 -9.48
CA ILE A 248 -6.15 -12.00 -9.78
C ILE A 248 -7.25 -12.45 -8.80
N PRO A 249 -8.44 -12.85 -9.28
CA PRO A 249 -9.55 -13.20 -8.41
C PRO A 249 -9.18 -14.40 -7.52
N PHE A 250 -9.77 -14.46 -6.33
CA PHE A 250 -9.56 -15.47 -5.29
C PHE A 250 -8.17 -15.49 -4.64
N ILE A 251 -7.10 -15.40 -5.43
CA ILE A 251 -5.71 -15.50 -4.94
C ILE A 251 -5.03 -14.14 -4.74
N GLY A 252 -5.64 -13.04 -5.20
CA GLY A 252 -5.11 -11.68 -5.07
C GLY A 252 -4.72 -11.29 -3.65
N ILE A 253 -5.49 -11.73 -2.64
CA ILE A 253 -5.19 -11.48 -1.23
C ILE A 253 -3.83 -12.06 -0.79
N LEU A 254 -3.43 -13.20 -1.37
CA LEU A 254 -2.14 -13.84 -1.10
C LEU A 254 -0.99 -12.98 -1.64
N PHE A 255 -1.19 -12.40 -2.82
CA PHE A 255 -0.22 -11.51 -3.44
C PHE A 255 0.01 -10.23 -2.63
N GLY A 256 -0.96 -9.80 -1.82
CA GLY A 256 -0.77 -8.75 -0.80
C GLY A 256 0.43 -8.99 0.10
N PHE A 257 0.60 -10.22 0.58
CA PHE A 257 1.70 -10.59 1.47
C PHE A 257 2.99 -10.88 0.70
N THR A 258 2.93 -11.54 -0.46
CA THR A 258 4.13 -11.80 -1.26
C THR A 258 4.72 -10.50 -1.82
N ASN A 259 3.89 -9.51 -2.14
CA ASN A 259 4.32 -8.16 -2.49
C ASN A 259 5.07 -7.48 -1.34
N THR A 260 4.66 -7.68 -0.08
CA THR A 260 5.41 -7.20 1.10
C THR A 260 6.76 -7.90 1.23
N ILE A 261 6.82 -9.21 1.02
CA ILE A 261 8.09 -9.97 1.03
C ILE A 261 9.00 -9.47 -0.09
N GLY A 262 8.48 -9.28 -1.30
CA GLY A 262 9.21 -8.72 -2.43
C GLY A 262 9.75 -7.33 -2.16
N ALA A 263 8.95 -6.45 -1.52
CA ALA A 263 9.40 -5.14 -1.08
C ALA A 263 10.52 -5.23 -0.03
N ALA A 264 10.48 -6.22 0.87
CA ALA A 264 11.54 -6.44 1.85
C ALA A 264 12.85 -6.91 1.20
N LEU A 265 12.76 -7.82 0.22
CA LEU A 265 13.91 -8.25 -0.59
C LEU A 265 14.53 -7.06 -1.34
N TRP A 266 13.69 -6.22 -1.93
CA TRP A 266 14.18 -5.02 -2.62
C TRP A 266 14.82 -4.03 -1.65
N ALA A 267 14.22 -3.82 -0.48
CA ALA A 267 14.80 -2.99 0.57
C ALA A 267 16.15 -3.53 1.07
N ALA A 268 16.32 -4.85 1.18
CA ALA A 268 17.60 -5.47 1.54
C ALA A 268 18.70 -5.17 0.51
N ASP A 269 18.38 -5.26 -0.78
CA ASP A 269 19.33 -4.91 -1.85
C ASP A 269 19.66 -3.42 -1.89
N LEU A 270 18.67 -2.55 -1.66
CA LEU A 270 18.91 -1.10 -1.51
C LEU A 270 19.81 -0.80 -0.30
N GLU A 271 19.64 -1.55 0.81
CA GLU A 271 20.47 -1.37 1.99
C GLU A 271 21.92 -1.80 1.77
N ARG A 272 22.14 -2.88 1.02
CA ARG A 272 23.51 -3.31 0.62
C ARG A 272 24.21 -2.20 -0.18
N GLN A 273 23.52 -1.57 -1.13
CA GLN A 273 24.07 -0.41 -1.87
C GLN A 273 24.38 0.78 -0.95
N GLN A 274 23.48 1.08 -0.01
CA GLN A 274 23.68 2.15 0.97
C GLN A 274 24.86 1.86 1.92
N TYR A 275 25.06 0.60 2.30
CA TYR A 275 26.20 0.18 3.09
C TYR A 275 27.50 0.42 2.34
N GLU A 276 27.59 0.01 1.06
CA GLU A 276 28.78 0.25 0.23
C GLU A 276 29.12 1.73 0.09
N LEU A 277 28.12 2.60 -0.09
CA LEU A 277 28.31 4.05 -0.14
C LEU A 277 28.86 4.59 1.19
N ARG A 278 28.32 4.14 2.33
CA ARG A 278 28.83 4.50 3.66
C ARG A 278 30.27 4.04 3.84
N SER A 279 30.60 2.82 3.42
CA SER A 279 31.96 2.28 3.48
C SER A 279 32.94 3.04 2.59
N ARG A 280 32.53 3.48 1.39
CA ARG A 280 33.36 4.32 0.50
C ARG A 280 33.69 5.66 1.16
N LYS A 281 32.69 6.33 1.72
CA LYS A 281 32.90 7.60 2.43
C LYS A 281 33.89 7.45 3.60
N LEU A 282 33.75 6.39 4.39
CA LEU A 282 34.67 6.11 5.50
C LEU A 282 36.12 5.93 5.02
N ARG A 283 36.32 5.26 3.87
CA ARG A 283 37.64 5.10 3.27
C ARG A 283 38.23 6.43 2.82
N GLU A 284 37.43 7.28 2.15
CA GLU A 284 37.84 8.62 1.70
C GLU A 284 38.26 9.51 2.87
N THR A 285 37.48 9.51 3.96
CA THR A 285 37.82 10.25 5.18
C THR A 285 39.14 9.76 5.79
N ASN A 286 39.34 8.44 5.91
CA ASN A 286 40.57 7.89 6.48
C ASN A 286 41.81 8.22 5.64
N THR A 287 41.70 8.21 4.31
CA THR A 287 42.81 8.60 3.41
C THR A 287 43.12 10.09 3.45
N ALA A 288 42.13 10.95 3.71
CA ALA A 288 42.34 12.40 3.81
C ALA A 288 42.97 12.83 5.15
N SER A 289 42.92 11.96 6.17
CA SER A 289 43.51 12.19 7.50
C SER A 289 44.94 11.65 7.69
N MET A 290 45.50 10.97 6.68
CA MET A 290 46.87 10.47 6.65
C MET A 290 47.76 11.40 5.82
#